data_AF-A0A4V3SH70-F1
#
_entry.id   AF-A0A4V3SH70-F1
#
_cell.length_a   1.000
_cell.length_b   1.000
_cell.length_c   1.000
_cell.angle_alpha   90.00
_cell.angle_beta   90.00
_cell.angle_gamma   90.00
#
_symmetry.space_group_name_H-M   'P 1'
#
loop_
_entity.id
_entity.type
_entity.pdbx_description
1 polymer ?
#
loop_
_entity_poly.entity_id
_entity_poly.type
_entity_poly.pdbx_seq_one_letter_code
_entity_poly.pdbx_strand_id
1 'polypeptide(L)'
;MKKIQRKFLAASFTVRNVKAVIKADPETDLITFEMTTANFEDVNAIAQFIKSKVDITPEVGVICGSGLGKLADSVQNSKMLAYTDISGFPQSTVEGHKGNLVFGTMGDKKVVVMQGRFHPYEGYSNHQIAIPIRVMKQLGVRTILTSNAAGALNRQLKLGDLVMIKDHIYLPGLCLNNVLVGKNEDRFGPRFPAISDAYDPHLRFLFKQIAEEQHVSDAVQEGVYVFSGGPSYESIAECKMLLMMGADVTGK
;
A
#
# COMPACT_ATOMS: atom_id res chain seq x y z
N MET A 1 -27.40 45.57 25.81
CA MET A 1 -27.43 44.59 24.71
C MET A 1 -26.47 43.44 25.04
N LYS A 2 -27.00 42.22 25.18
CA LYS A 2 -26.23 41.03 25.59
C LYS A 2 -25.24 40.63 24.48
N LYS A 3 -23.93 40.54 24.80
CA LYS A 3 -22.95 39.86 23.94
C LYS A 3 -23.30 38.37 23.93
N ILE A 4 -23.82 37.88 22.82
CA ILE A 4 -23.98 36.45 22.57
C ILE A 4 -22.57 35.89 22.32
N GLN A 5 -21.97 35.25 23.32
CA GLN A 5 -20.84 34.36 23.09
C GLN A 5 -21.35 33.15 22.31
N ARG A 6 -21.01 33.07 21.02
CA ARG A 6 -21.22 31.85 20.23
C ARG A 6 -20.26 30.77 20.76
N LYS A 7 -20.79 29.77 21.46
CA LYS A 7 -20.11 28.48 21.65
C LYS A 7 -20.06 27.80 20.28
N PHE A 8 -18.86 27.64 19.72
CA PHE A 8 -18.68 26.86 18.50
C PHE A 8 -18.56 25.38 18.86
N LEU A 9 -19.49 24.57 18.35
CA LEU A 9 -19.38 23.11 18.36
C LEU A 9 -18.39 22.69 17.28
N ALA A 10 -17.34 21.96 17.64
CA ALA A 10 -16.68 21.08 16.69
C ALA A 10 -17.70 20.01 16.28
N ALA A 11 -18.09 19.98 15.01
CA ALA A 11 -18.99 18.97 14.47
C ALA A 11 -18.21 18.09 13.49
N SER A 12 -18.17 16.79 13.75
CA SER A 12 -17.63 15.79 12.83
C SER A 12 -18.77 15.27 11.95
N PHE A 13 -18.61 15.33 10.63
CA PHE A 13 -19.51 14.66 9.69
C PHE A 13 -18.68 13.82 8.70
N THR A 14 -19.24 12.67 8.29
CA THR A 14 -18.63 11.79 7.30
C THR A 14 -19.25 12.08 5.94
N VAL A 15 -18.46 12.62 5.00
CA VAL A 15 -18.85 12.72 3.58
C VAL A 15 -17.88 11.84 2.80
N ARG A 16 -18.39 10.84 2.06
CA ARG A 16 -17.59 9.95 1.20
C ARG A 16 -16.36 9.33 1.90
N ASN A 17 -16.54 8.78 3.11
CA ASN A 17 -15.47 8.13 3.88
C ASN A 17 -14.29 9.02 4.31
N VAL A 18 -14.44 10.35 4.26
CA VAL A 18 -13.45 11.29 4.80
C VAL A 18 -13.92 11.77 6.18
N LYS A 19 -13.15 11.49 7.24
CA LYS A 19 -13.27 12.22 8.52
C LYS A 19 -12.69 13.61 8.29
N ALA A 20 -13.55 14.58 8.04
CA ALA A 20 -13.14 15.98 7.98
C ALA A 20 -13.28 16.62 9.37
N VAL A 21 -12.22 17.27 9.84
CA VAL A 21 -12.31 18.21 10.97
C VAL A 21 -12.59 19.58 10.37
N ILE A 22 -13.77 20.15 10.67
CA ILE A 22 -14.09 21.52 10.30
C ILE A 22 -13.38 22.44 11.29
N LYS A 23 -12.33 23.13 10.83
CA LYS A 23 -11.83 24.33 11.51
C LYS A 23 -12.36 25.55 10.76
N ALA A 24 -13.18 26.34 11.45
CA ALA A 24 -13.52 27.67 10.96
C ALA A 24 -12.30 28.57 11.13
N ASP A 25 -11.79 29.11 10.03
CA ASP A 25 -10.82 30.20 10.09
C ASP A 25 -11.56 31.48 10.56
N PRO A 26 -11.20 32.06 11.70
CA PRO A 26 -11.90 33.21 12.27
C PRO A 26 -11.79 34.50 11.42
N GLU A 27 -10.94 34.54 10.39
CA GLU A 27 -10.78 35.72 9.53
C GLU A 27 -11.42 35.58 8.14
N THR A 28 -11.63 34.38 7.63
CA THR A 28 -11.99 34.18 6.21
C THR A 28 -13.33 33.50 5.95
N ASP A 29 -14.04 33.03 6.99
CA ASP A 29 -15.26 32.18 6.86
C ASP A 29 -15.04 30.93 5.97
N LEU A 30 -13.78 30.57 5.69
CA LEU A 30 -13.44 29.40 4.88
C LEU A 30 -13.52 28.13 5.75
N ILE A 31 -14.29 27.16 5.25
CA ILE A 31 -14.31 25.81 5.79
C ILE A 31 -13.09 25.07 5.24
N THR A 32 -12.10 24.80 6.10
CA THR A 32 -10.97 23.95 5.74
C THR A 32 -11.29 22.49 6.04
N PHE A 33 -11.16 21.63 5.03
CA PHE A 33 -11.24 20.18 5.18
C PHE A 33 -9.84 19.65 5.47
N GLU A 34 -9.53 19.35 6.73
CA GLU A 34 -8.29 18.64 7.05
C GLU A 34 -8.45 17.15 6.69
N MET A 35 -7.94 16.77 5.51
CA MET A 35 -7.74 15.36 5.16
C MET A 35 -6.41 14.89 5.73
N THR A 36 -6.38 13.70 6.32
CA THR A 36 -5.13 13.04 6.69
C THR A 36 -4.25 12.88 5.45
N THR A 37 -3.04 13.40 5.52
CA THR A 37 -2.07 13.29 4.45
C THR A 37 -0.97 12.32 4.84
N ALA A 38 -0.13 11.96 3.89
CA ALA A 38 1.04 11.12 4.18
C ALA A 38 2.18 11.88 4.88
N ASN A 39 1.97 13.10 5.40
CA ASN A 39 3.01 13.87 6.10
C ASN A 39 3.51 13.13 7.36
N PHE A 40 4.65 13.55 7.90
CA PHE A 40 5.26 12.85 9.03
C PHE A 40 4.40 12.89 10.29
N GLU A 41 3.80 14.03 10.62
CA GLU A 41 3.00 14.22 11.83
C GLU A 41 1.78 13.29 11.86
N ASP A 42 1.02 13.26 10.77
CA ASP A 42 -0.15 12.40 10.57
C ASP A 42 0.25 10.93 10.65
N VAL A 43 1.30 10.54 9.92
CA VAL A 43 1.81 9.16 9.92
C VAL A 43 2.32 8.75 11.31
N ASN A 44 3.04 9.62 12.01
CA ASN A 44 3.54 9.34 13.34
C ASN A 44 2.41 9.20 14.34
N ALA A 45 1.38 10.05 14.29
CA ALA A 45 0.19 9.92 15.14
C ALA A 45 -0.50 8.55 14.95
N ILE A 46 -0.67 8.12 13.69
CA ILE A 46 -1.20 6.79 13.35
C ILE A 46 -0.32 5.68 13.93
N ALA A 47 1.00 5.77 13.72
CA ALA A 47 1.95 4.77 14.20
C ALA A 47 1.98 4.67 15.73
N GLN A 48 1.91 5.80 16.46
CA GLN A 48 1.84 5.81 17.92
C GLN A 48 0.54 5.20 18.43
N PHE A 49 -0.60 5.48 17.77
CA PHE A 49 -1.85 4.81 18.09
C PHE A 49 -1.72 3.29 17.94
N ILE A 50 -1.17 2.81 16.81
CA ILE A 50 -0.97 1.37 16.58
C ILE A 50 -0.05 0.78 17.65
N LYS A 51 1.09 1.42 17.97
CA LYS A 51 2.01 0.99 19.04
C LYS A 51 1.34 0.91 20.40
N SER A 52 0.39 1.81 20.71
CA SER A 52 -0.38 1.73 21.96
C SER A 52 -1.32 0.50 22.01
N LYS A 53 -1.62 -0.09 20.85
CA LYS A 53 -2.51 -1.24 20.71
C LYS A 53 -1.78 -2.55 20.53
N VAL A 54 -0.51 -2.57 20.13
CA VAL A 54 0.24 -3.82 19.89
C VAL A 54 1.58 -3.81 20.60
N ASP A 55 1.93 -4.92 21.24
CA ASP A 55 3.22 -5.10 21.92
C ASP A 55 4.20 -5.87 21.03
N ILE A 56 4.42 -5.36 19.82
CA ILE A 56 5.30 -5.96 18.83
C ILE A 56 5.89 -4.87 17.94
N THR A 57 7.19 -4.96 17.70
CA THR A 57 7.90 -4.13 16.71
C THR A 57 8.17 -5.01 15.49
N PRO A 58 7.38 -4.89 14.41
CA PRO A 58 7.55 -5.73 13.22
C PRO A 58 8.81 -5.36 12.45
N GLU A 59 9.49 -6.37 11.92
CA GLU A 59 10.68 -6.24 11.08
C GLU A 59 10.31 -6.31 9.58
N VAL A 60 9.29 -7.12 9.26
CA VAL A 60 8.82 -7.37 7.91
C VAL A 60 7.35 -6.95 7.77
N GLY A 61 7.07 -6.16 6.73
CA GLY A 61 5.72 -5.85 6.27
C GLY A 61 5.33 -6.80 5.15
N VAL A 62 4.11 -7.34 5.18
CA VAL A 62 3.59 -8.19 4.11
C VAL A 62 2.31 -7.56 3.56
N ILE A 63 2.24 -7.38 2.25
CA ILE A 63 1.06 -6.85 1.57
C ILE A 63 0.46 -7.97 0.71
N CYS A 64 -0.70 -8.46 1.15
CA CYS A 64 -1.39 -9.54 0.46
C CYS A 64 -2.21 -8.99 -0.71
N GLY A 65 -1.95 -9.50 -1.90
CA GLY A 65 -2.79 -9.25 -3.07
C GLY A 65 -4.06 -10.08 -3.09
N SER A 66 -4.88 -9.85 -4.11
CA SER A 66 -6.10 -10.63 -4.38
C SER A 66 -5.78 -12.14 -4.40
N GLY A 67 -6.58 -12.93 -3.67
CA GLY A 67 -6.40 -14.37 -3.55
C GLY A 67 -5.38 -14.83 -2.49
N LEU A 68 -4.55 -13.94 -1.95
CA LEU A 68 -3.51 -14.27 -0.96
C LEU A 68 -3.82 -13.78 0.46
N GLY A 69 -5.05 -13.32 0.70
CA GLY A 69 -5.50 -12.84 2.02
C GLY A 69 -5.45 -13.90 3.13
N LYS A 70 -5.44 -15.20 2.78
CA LYS A 70 -5.26 -16.31 3.74
C LYS A 70 -3.85 -16.39 4.32
N LEU A 71 -2.86 -15.73 3.72
CA LEU A 71 -1.51 -15.66 4.28
C LEU A 71 -1.51 -15.02 5.67
N ALA A 72 -2.40 -14.04 5.91
CA ALA A 72 -2.55 -13.43 7.22
C ALA A 72 -3.06 -14.42 8.29
N ASP A 73 -3.76 -15.48 7.90
CA ASP A 73 -4.26 -16.51 8.81
C ASP A 73 -3.13 -17.46 9.29
N SER A 74 -1.96 -17.43 8.64
CA SER A 74 -0.76 -18.18 9.06
C SER A 74 0.09 -17.47 10.10
N VAL A 75 -0.26 -16.21 10.44
CA VAL A 75 0.46 -15.44 11.47
C VAL A 75 0.20 -16.06 12.84
N GLN A 76 1.27 -16.42 13.54
CA GLN A 76 1.22 -16.95 14.90
C GLN A 76 1.20 -15.82 15.93
N ASN A 77 0.66 -16.11 17.12
CA ASN A 77 0.52 -15.14 18.22
C ASN A 77 -0.13 -13.83 17.76
N SER A 78 -1.15 -13.96 16.89
CA SER A 78 -1.62 -12.84 16.10
C SER A 78 -2.42 -11.84 16.91
N LYS A 79 -2.20 -10.54 16.66
CA LYS A 79 -3.08 -9.45 17.08
C LYS A 79 -3.58 -8.69 15.86
N MET A 80 -4.89 -8.61 15.73
CA MET A 80 -5.55 -7.95 14.60
C MET A 80 -6.04 -6.56 14.99
N LEU A 81 -5.85 -5.58 14.11
CA LEU A 81 -6.45 -4.25 14.18
C LEU A 81 -7.18 -3.96 12.88
N ALA A 82 -8.48 -3.67 12.94
CA ALA A 82 -9.24 -3.28 11.77
C ALA A 82 -8.83 -1.88 11.30
N TYR A 83 -8.80 -1.65 9.98
CA TYR A 83 -8.51 -0.33 9.42
C TYR A 83 -9.50 0.74 9.90
N THR A 84 -10.76 0.35 10.17
CA THR A 84 -11.82 1.22 10.70
C THR A 84 -11.50 1.77 12.09
N ASP A 85 -10.70 1.04 12.87
CA ASP A 85 -10.37 1.42 14.25
C ASP A 85 -9.14 2.33 14.32
N ILE A 86 -8.44 2.51 13.19
CA ILE A 86 -7.22 3.31 13.10
C ILE A 86 -7.56 4.66 12.44
N SER A 87 -7.75 5.69 13.27
CA SER A 87 -8.06 7.04 12.77
C SER A 87 -6.96 7.55 11.82
N GLY A 88 -7.36 8.03 10.64
CA GLY A 88 -6.45 8.51 9.60
C GLY A 88 -5.91 7.43 8.66
N PHE A 89 -6.21 6.14 8.92
CA PHE A 89 -5.85 5.05 8.01
C PHE A 89 -6.88 4.92 6.86
N PRO A 90 -6.44 4.62 5.62
CA PRO A 90 -7.37 4.35 4.52
C PRO A 90 -8.25 3.14 4.82
N GLN A 91 -9.46 3.14 4.27
CA GLN A 91 -10.43 2.04 4.38
C GLN A 91 -10.36 1.17 3.12
N SER A 92 -10.71 -0.11 3.22
CA SER A 92 -10.74 -1.00 2.05
C SER A 92 -12.17 -1.09 1.52
N THR A 93 -12.35 -0.97 0.20
CA THR A 93 -13.68 -1.01 -0.43
C THR A 93 -13.87 -2.15 -1.42
N VAL A 94 -12.79 -2.85 -1.81
CA VAL A 94 -12.82 -4.00 -2.72
C VAL A 94 -13.25 -5.29 -2.01
N GLU A 95 -14.08 -6.09 -2.69
CA GLU A 95 -14.52 -7.40 -2.22
C GLU A 95 -13.33 -8.35 -2.00
N GLY A 96 -13.36 -9.12 -0.90
CA GLY A 96 -12.28 -10.04 -0.52
C GLY A 96 -11.14 -9.39 0.28
N HIS A 97 -11.13 -8.06 0.44
CA HIS A 97 -10.18 -7.36 1.31
C HIS A 97 -10.81 -7.12 2.69
N LYS A 98 -10.45 -7.95 3.68
CA LYS A 98 -11.04 -7.87 5.04
C LYS A 98 -10.75 -6.55 5.76
N GLY A 99 -9.67 -5.86 5.40
CA GLY A 99 -9.36 -4.53 5.92
C GLY A 99 -8.71 -4.54 7.30
N ASN A 100 -7.68 -5.36 7.51
CA ASN A 100 -7.01 -5.50 8.80
C ASN A 100 -5.49 -5.38 8.70
N LEU A 101 -4.86 -4.82 9.74
CA LEU A 101 -3.46 -5.05 10.06
C LEU A 101 -3.36 -6.24 11.02
N VAL A 102 -2.65 -7.28 10.62
CA VAL A 102 -2.41 -8.48 11.43
C VAL A 102 -0.96 -8.52 11.85
N PHE A 103 -0.72 -8.39 13.14
CA PHE A 103 0.62 -8.43 13.74
C PHE A 103 0.87 -9.79 14.36
N GLY A 104 2.11 -10.26 14.36
CA GLY A 104 2.49 -11.50 15.05
C GLY A 104 3.81 -12.02 14.53
N THR A 105 3.96 -13.35 14.50
CA THR A 105 5.19 -14.01 14.04
C THR A 105 4.94 -14.95 12.87
N MET A 106 5.87 -14.97 11.92
CA MET A 106 5.96 -15.97 10.85
C MET A 106 7.39 -16.52 10.86
N GLY A 107 7.54 -17.80 11.20
CA GLY A 107 8.85 -18.35 11.55
C GLY A 107 9.42 -17.61 12.76
N ASP A 108 10.68 -17.17 12.65
CA ASP A 108 11.38 -16.40 13.68
C ASP A 108 11.20 -14.88 13.55
N LYS A 109 10.44 -14.40 12.53
CA LYS A 109 10.30 -12.96 12.24
C LYS A 109 9.03 -12.37 12.80
N LYS A 110 9.15 -11.16 13.34
CA LYS A 110 8.02 -10.31 13.72
C LYS A 110 7.47 -9.62 12.47
N VAL A 111 6.19 -9.81 12.19
CA VAL A 111 5.55 -9.34 10.96
C VAL A 111 4.36 -8.44 11.24
N VAL A 112 4.07 -7.56 10.27
CA VAL A 112 2.77 -6.91 10.12
C VAL A 112 2.24 -7.20 8.71
N VAL A 113 1.04 -7.77 8.63
CA VAL A 113 0.40 -8.17 7.38
C VAL A 113 -0.79 -7.26 7.10
N MET A 114 -0.82 -6.62 5.93
CA MET A 114 -2.00 -5.94 5.40
C MET A 114 -2.92 -6.98 4.75
N GLN A 115 -4.00 -7.31 5.45
CA GLN A 115 -5.05 -8.20 4.95
C GLN A 115 -6.07 -7.38 4.14
N GLY A 116 -5.66 -7.05 2.91
CA GLY A 116 -6.35 -6.13 2.02
C GLY A 116 -5.53 -4.87 1.80
N ARG A 117 -5.41 -4.45 0.55
CA ARG A 117 -4.69 -3.25 0.11
C ARG A 117 -5.64 -2.25 -0.54
N PHE A 118 -5.12 -1.05 -0.80
CA PHE A 118 -5.83 0.05 -1.41
C PHE A 118 -5.32 0.25 -2.83
N HIS A 119 -6.21 0.43 -3.79
CA HIS A 119 -5.82 0.64 -5.18
C HIS A 119 -6.21 2.04 -5.66
N PRO A 120 -5.36 2.72 -6.45
CA PRO A 120 -5.68 4.04 -7.00
C PRO A 120 -6.99 4.07 -7.80
N TYR A 121 -7.35 2.98 -8.49
CA TYR A 121 -8.61 2.89 -9.23
C TYR A 121 -9.88 2.93 -8.34
N GLU A 122 -9.75 2.74 -7.02
CA GLU A 122 -10.84 2.93 -6.06
C GLU A 122 -11.08 4.42 -5.74
N GLY A 123 -10.22 5.32 -6.27
CA GLY A 123 -10.28 6.76 -6.03
C GLY A 123 -9.41 7.24 -4.87
N TYR A 124 -8.55 6.38 -4.32
CA TYR A 124 -7.59 6.79 -3.29
C TYR A 124 -6.53 7.74 -3.85
N SER A 125 -6.30 8.83 -3.11
CA SER A 125 -5.20 9.75 -3.41
C SER A 125 -3.83 9.09 -3.20
N ASN A 126 -2.80 9.63 -3.85
CA ASN A 126 -1.42 9.20 -3.67
C ASN A 126 -0.97 9.26 -2.19
N HIS A 127 -1.47 10.24 -1.43
CA HIS A 127 -1.24 10.30 0.01
C HIS A 127 -1.85 9.11 0.75
N GLN A 128 -3.11 8.76 0.47
CA GLN A 128 -3.76 7.60 1.09
C GLN A 128 -3.03 6.30 0.76
N ILE A 129 -2.56 6.13 -0.48
CA ILE A 129 -1.76 4.97 -0.88
C ILE A 129 -0.42 4.90 -0.12
N ALA A 130 0.22 6.04 0.14
CA ALA A 130 1.51 6.10 0.81
C ALA A 130 1.45 5.91 2.34
N ILE A 131 0.33 6.25 3.00
CA ILE A 131 0.17 6.19 4.47
C ILE A 131 0.57 4.82 5.04
N PRO A 132 0.04 3.67 4.57
CA PRO A 132 0.35 2.37 5.16
C PRO A 132 1.83 2.03 5.14
N ILE A 133 2.51 2.37 4.04
CA ILE A 133 3.94 2.10 3.86
C ILE A 133 4.78 2.97 4.80
N ARG A 134 4.44 4.26 4.92
CA ARG A 134 5.11 5.17 5.84
C ARG A 134 4.85 4.82 7.31
N VAL A 135 3.63 4.35 7.63
CA VAL A 135 3.29 3.81 8.95
C VAL A 135 4.12 2.56 9.26
N MET A 136 4.21 1.59 8.34
CA MET A 136 5.06 0.41 8.51
C MET A 136 6.50 0.80 8.83
N LYS A 137 7.06 1.79 8.11
CA LYS A 137 8.40 2.32 8.42
C LYS A 137 8.50 2.88 9.84
N GLN A 138 7.51 3.64 10.30
CA GLN A 138 7.48 4.17 11.68
C GLN A 138 7.27 3.09 12.76
N LEU A 139 6.67 1.96 12.39
CA LEU A 139 6.51 0.79 13.26
C LEU A 139 7.79 -0.05 13.39
N GLY A 140 8.78 0.16 12.52
CA GLY A 140 10.08 -0.53 12.55
C GLY A 140 10.36 -1.44 11.36
N VAL A 141 9.43 -1.55 10.41
CA VAL A 141 9.59 -2.41 9.23
C VAL A 141 10.77 -1.95 8.38
N ARG A 142 11.60 -2.92 7.97
CA ARG A 142 12.77 -2.71 7.10
C ARG A 142 12.66 -3.43 5.77
N THR A 143 11.81 -4.45 5.69
CA THR A 143 11.57 -5.24 4.48
C THR A 143 10.09 -5.30 4.19
N ILE A 144 9.69 -5.10 2.93
CA ILE A 144 8.31 -5.27 2.49
C ILE A 144 8.27 -6.40 1.47
N LEU A 145 7.45 -7.41 1.75
CA LEU A 145 7.07 -8.45 0.80
C LEU A 145 5.69 -8.10 0.25
N THR A 146 5.57 -8.00 -1.06
CA THR A 146 4.31 -7.68 -1.72
C THR A 146 3.93 -8.77 -2.71
N SER A 147 2.65 -9.05 -2.79
CA SER A 147 2.08 -9.99 -3.75
C SER A 147 0.91 -9.34 -4.47
N ASN A 148 0.68 -9.75 -5.72
CA ASN A 148 -0.46 -9.32 -6.51
C ASN A 148 -0.85 -10.39 -7.52
N ALA A 149 -2.10 -10.35 -7.96
CA ALA A 149 -2.53 -11.05 -9.17
C ALA A 149 -2.24 -10.16 -10.38
N ALA A 150 -1.68 -10.74 -11.43
CA ALA A 150 -1.32 -10.05 -12.66
C ALA A 150 -1.77 -10.84 -13.89
N GLY A 151 -2.07 -10.13 -14.97
CA GLY A 151 -2.25 -10.73 -16.29
C GLY A 151 -0.90 -11.00 -16.95
N ALA A 152 -0.73 -12.20 -17.50
CA ALA A 152 0.47 -12.55 -18.25
C ALA A 152 0.48 -11.89 -19.64
N LEU A 153 1.58 -11.22 -19.98
CA LEU A 153 1.86 -10.70 -21.33
C LEU A 153 2.89 -11.57 -22.05
N ASN A 154 3.92 -12.01 -21.32
CA ASN A 154 4.93 -12.92 -21.86
C ASN A 154 4.28 -14.28 -22.15
N ARG A 155 4.43 -14.74 -23.40
CA ARG A 155 3.79 -15.94 -23.93
C ARG A 155 4.31 -17.25 -23.34
N GLN A 156 5.43 -17.20 -22.61
CA GLN A 156 5.99 -18.36 -21.92
C GLN A 156 5.35 -18.60 -20.55
N LEU A 157 4.71 -17.57 -19.98
CA LEU A 157 4.04 -17.67 -18.68
C LEU A 157 2.74 -18.46 -18.81
N LYS A 158 2.46 -19.27 -17.80
CA LYS A 158 1.26 -20.08 -17.67
C LYS A 158 0.42 -19.59 -16.50
N LEU A 159 -0.87 -19.94 -16.52
CA LEU A 159 -1.74 -19.69 -15.38
C LEU A 159 -1.20 -20.43 -14.15
N GLY A 160 -1.00 -19.71 -13.06
CA GLY A 160 -0.47 -20.25 -11.80
C GLY A 160 1.03 -20.03 -11.60
N ASP A 161 1.76 -19.55 -12.62
CA ASP A 161 3.17 -19.18 -12.45
C ASP A 161 3.31 -18.04 -11.42
N LEU A 162 4.37 -18.13 -10.62
CA LEU A 162 4.81 -17.08 -9.70
C LEU A 162 5.89 -16.26 -10.37
N VAL A 163 5.61 -14.99 -10.66
CA VAL A 163 6.58 -14.08 -11.27
C VAL A 163 7.24 -13.21 -10.20
N MET A 164 8.52 -13.45 -9.92
CA MET A 164 9.34 -12.51 -9.16
C MET A 164 9.55 -11.25 -9.99
N ILE A 165 9.18 -10.11 -9.42
CA ILE A 165 9.33 -8.83 -10.09
C ILE A 165 10.80 -8.40 -9.97
N LYS A 166 11.49 -8.30 -11.11
CA LYS A 166 12.87 -7.79 -11.16
C LYS A 166 12.96 -6.29 -11.41
N ASP A 167 11.93 -5.74 -12.05
CA ASP A 167 11.82 -4.33 -12.41
C ASP A 167 10.36 -3.97 -12.73
N HIS A 168 10.05 -2.69 -12.89
CA HIS A 168 8.71 -2.25 -13.28
C HIS A 168 8.68 -1.10 -14.29
N ILE A 169 7.58 -1.05 -15.04
CA ILE A 169 7.17 0.11 -15.83
C ILE A 169 5.98 0.76 -15.12
N TYR A 170 6.15 2.00 -14.65
CA TYR A 170 5.11 2.72 -13.92
C TYR A 170 4.41 3.74 -14.82
N LEU A 171 3.42 3.30 -15.61
CA LEU A 171 2.74 4.15 -16.60
C LEU A 171 2.07 5.38 -15.99
N PRO A 172 1.27 5.29 -14.90
CA PRO A 172 0.75 6.49 -14.24
C PRO A 172 1.86 7.45 -13.79
N GLY A 173 3.01 6.92 -13.36
CA GLY A 173 4.17 7.72 -12.97
C GLY A 173 4.74 8.56 -14.10
N LEU A 174 4.74 8.05 -15.34
CA LEU A 174 5.17 8.76 -16.54
C LEU A 174 4.18 9.88 -16.94
N CYS A 175 2.92 9.77 -16.54
CA CYS A 175 1.84 10.71 -16.84
C CYS A 175 1.51 11.67 -15.66
N LEU A 176 2.51 12.07 -14.89
CA LEU A 176 2.38 12.97 -13.73
C LEU A 176 1.47 12.46 -12.59
N ASN A 177 1.22 11.15 -12.53
CA ASN A 177 0.47 10.51 -11.45
C ASN A 177 1.34 9.52 -10.66
N ASN A 178 2.59 9.93 -10.38
CA ASN A 178 3.47 9.19 -9.47
C ASN A 178 3.01 9.37 -8.02
N VAL A 179 3.06 8.31 -7.20
CA VAL A 179 2.69 8.35 -5.76
C VAL A 179 3.45 9.40 -4.95
N LEU A 180 4.61 9.86 -5.43
CA LEU A 180 5.44 10.91 -4.83
C LEU A 180 5.19 12.31 -5.41
N VAL A 181 4.25 12.49 -6.33
CA VAL A 181 3.81 13.82 -6.80
C VAL A 181 3.26 14.62 -5.62
N GLY A 182 3.68 15.88 -5.52
CA GLY A 182 3.38 16.76 -4.40
C GLY A 182 4.63 17.21 -3.65
N LYS A 183 4.45 17.84 -2.48
CA LYS A 183 5.55 18.29 -1.61
C LYS A 183 6.33 17.08 -1.06
N ASN A 184 7.65 17.15 -1.07
CA ASN A 184 8.48 16.12 -0.46
C ASN A 184 8.39 16.17 1.07
N GLU A 185 8.49 15.01 1.71
CA GLU A 185 8.66 14.88 3.14
C GLU A 185 10.06 14.32 3.40
N ASP A 186 11.02 15.21 3.64
CA ASP A 186 12.46 14.90 3.71
C ASP A 186 12.79 13.89 4.83
N ARG A 187 11.94 13.79 5.85
CA ARG A 187 12.08 12.80 6.93
C ARG A 187 11.84 11.35 6.49
N PHE A 188 11.17 11.12 5.35
CA PHE A 188 10.99 9.78 4.79
C PHE A 188 12.04 9.42 3.74
N GLY A 189 12.56 10.41 3.01
CA GLY A 189 13.54 10.15 1.96
C GLY A 189 13.81 11.36 1.06
N PRO A 190 14.73 11.19 0.10
CA PRO A 190 15.13 12.26 -0.80
C PRO A 190 14.01 12.64 -1.76
N ARG A 191 14.09 13.87 -2.30
CA ARG A 191 13.14 14.36 -3.32
C ARG A 191 13.12 13.50 -4.59
N PHE A 192 14.27 12.97 -4.98
CA PHE A 192 14.47 12.22 -6.22
C PHE A 192 15.10 10.86 -5.88
N PRO A 193 14.31 9.87 -5.44
CA PRO A 193 14.84 8.54 -5.16
C PRO A 193 15.24 7.83 -6.45
N ALA A 194 16.42 7.21 -6.45
CA ALA A 194 16.75 6.20 -7.46
C ALA A 194 15.91 4.94 -7.21
N ILE A 195 15.48 4.28 -8.29
CA ILE A 195 14.64 3.07 -8.22
C ILE A 195 15.23 1.89 -9.00
N SER A 196 16.47 2.01 -9.47
CA SER A 196 17.18 0.97 -10.23
C SER A 196 17.39 -0.33 -9.44
N ASP A 197 17.34 -0.24 -8.11
CA ASP A 197 17.47 -1.32 -7.14
C ASP A 197 16.23 -1.46 -6.23
N ALA A 198 15.07 -0.97 -6.69
CA ALA A 198 13.82 -1.02 -5.92
C ALA A 198 13.36 -2.45 -5.56
N TYR A 199 13.78 -3.44 -6.36
CA TYR A 199 13.57 -4.86 -6.07
C TYR A 199 14.89 -5.51 -5.68
N ASP A 200 15.02 -5.82 -4.39
CA ASP A 200 16.26 -6.29 -3.79
C ASP A 200 16.76 -7.61 -4.43
N PRO A 201 17.97 -7.63 -5.03
CA PRO A 201 18.47 -8.82 -5.73
C PRO A 201 18.77 -9.99 -4.79
N HIS A 202 19.09 -9.73 -3.51
CA HIS A 202 19.34 -10.78 -2.53
C HIS A 202 18.04 -11.49 -2.14
N LEU A 203 16.94 -10.76 -1.93
CA LEU A 203 15.62 -11.35 -1.70
C LEU A 203 15.14 -12.18 -2.90
N ARG A 204 15.39 -11.72 -4.13
CA ARG A 204 15.08 -12.52 -5.34
C ARG A 204 15.91 -13.80 -5.40
N PHE A 205 17.19 -13.73 -5.03
CA PHE A 205 18.05 -14.90 -4.93
C PHE A 205 17.53 -15.90 -3.89
N LEU A 206 17.22 -15.45 -2.68
CA LEU A 206 16.66 -16.31 -1.62
C LEU A 206 15.35 -16.95 -2.05
N PHE A 207 14.46 -16.22 -2.74
CA PHE A 207 13.21 -16.77 -3.24
C PHE A 207 13.44 -17.90 -4.24
N LYS A 208 14.40 -17.76 -5.15
CA LYS A 208 14.79 -18.83 -6.09
C LYS A 208 15.31 -20.07 -5.37
N GLN A 209 16.18 -19.89 -4.38
CA GLN A 209 16.69 -21.01 -3.56
C GLN A 209 15.55 -21.75 -2.85
N ILE A 210 14.63 -21.02 -2.22
CA ILE A 210 13.46 -21.61 -1.56
C ILE A 210 12.60 -22.36 -2.58
N ALA A 211 12.41 -21.83 -3.78
CA ALA A 211 11.63 -22.50 -4.83
C ALA A 211 12.26 -23.84 -5.26
N GLU A 212 13.59 -23.89 -5.36
CA GLU A 212 14.34 -25.13 -5.63
C GLU A 212 14.20 -26.14 -4.49
N GLU A 213 14.38 -25.69 -3.24
CA GLU A 213 14.24 -26.51 -2.03
C GLU A 213 12.83 -27.09 -1.87
N GLN A 214 11.81 -26.33 -2.28
CA GLN A 214 10.40 -26.76 -2.25
C GLN A 214 9.97 -27.54 -3.51
N HIS A 215 10.88 -27.79 -4.46
CA HIS A 215 10.60 -28.47 -5.72
C HIS A 215 9.49 -27.82 -6.56
N VAL A 216 9.43 -26.47 -6.55
CA VAL A 216 8.46 -25.67 -7.31
C VAL A 216 9.14 -24.68 -8.27
N SER A 217 10.44 -24.82 -8.50
CA SER A 217 11.24 -23.93 -9.37
C SER A 217 10.68 -23.78 -10.78
N ASP A 218 10.05 -24.83 -11.33
CA ASP A 218 9.45 -24.79 -12.68
C ASP A 218 8.27 -23.82 -12.80
N ALA A 219 7.60 -23.51 -11.69
CA ALA A 219 6.50 -22.55 -11.61
C ALA A 219 6.98 -21.13 -11.23
N VAL A 220 8.28 -20.93 -10.99
CA VAL A 220 8.83 -19.64 -10.57
C VAL A 220 9.57 -18.99 -11.74
N GLN A 221 9.11 -17.80 -12.11
CA GLN A 221 9.60 -17.01 -13.22
C GLN A 221 10.12 -15.65 -12.72
N GLU A 222 10.86 -14.91 -13.54
CA GLU A 222 11.36 -13.58 -13.19
C GLU A 222 11.09 -12.59 -14.33
N GLY A 223 10.45 -11.46 -14.03
CA GLY A 223 9.95 -10.57 -15.08
C GLY A 223 9.71 -9.12 -14.68
N VAL A 224 9.43 -8.30 -15.69
CA VAL A 224 9.09 -6.88 -15.56
C VAL A 224 7.59 -6.71 -15.38
N TYR A 225 7.19 -6.01 -14.32
CA TYR A 225 5.80 -5.70 -14.03
C TYR A 225 5.41 -4.33 -14.59
N VAL A 226 4.31 -4.24 -15.33
CA VAL A 226 3.74 -2.94 -15.70
C VAL A 226 2.50 -2.62 -14.89
N PHE A 227 2.46 -1.42 -14.31
CA PHE A 227 1.28 -0.89 -13.65
C PHE A 227 0.43 -0.11 -14.66
N SER A 228 -0.75 -0.62 -15.02
CA SER A 228 -1.64 -0.08 -16.06
C SER A 228 -2.73 0.87 -15.55
N GLY A 229 -2.88 1.04 -14.23
CA GLY A 229 -3.82 1.97 -13.60
C GLY A 229 -5.23 1.41 -13.37
N GLY A 230 -5.81 0.68 -14.33
CA GLY A 230 -7.15 0.08 -14.19
C GLY A 230 -8.33 1.07 -14.14
N PRO A 231 -9.55 0.63 -13.80
CA PRO A 231 -9.92 -0.73 -13.39
C PRO A 231 -10.23 -1.68 -14.54
N SER A 232 -10.39 -1.18 -15.79
CA SER A 232 -10.57 -2.06 -16.94
C SER A 232 -9.33 -2.94 -17.12
N TYR A 233 -9.55 -4.18 -17.55
CA TYR A 233 -8.47 -5.00 -18.08
C TYR A 233 -7.94 -4.40 -19.39
N GLU A 234 -6.73 -4.81 -19.74
CA GLU A 234 -6.03 -4.35 -20.93
C GLU A 234 -6.74 -4.85 -22.19
N SER A 235 -6.90 -3.96 -23.16
CA SER A 235 -7.32 -4.30 -24.52
C SER A 235 -6.22 -5.06 -25.27
N ILE A 236 -6.58 -5.68 -26.40
CA ILE A 236 -5.62 -6.40 -27.24
C ILE A 236 -4.48 -5.49 -27.71
N ALA A 237 -4.77 -4.25 -28.06
CA ALA A 237 -3.76 -3.28 -28.51
C ALA A 237 -2.80 -2.89 -27.38
N GLU A 238 -3.34 -2.65 -26.18
CA GLU A 238 -2.54 -2.35 -24.99
C GLU A 238 -1.65 -3.55 -24.62
N CYS A 239 -2.17 -4.78 -24.59
CA CYS A 239 -1.36 -5.98 -24.33
C CYS A 239 -0.18 -6.10 -25.31
N LYS A 240 -0.41 -5.88 -26.62
CA LYS A 240 0.67 -5.91 -27.62
C LYS A 240 1.71 -4.81 -27.38
N MET A 241 1.25 -3.59 -27.08
CA MET A 241 2.12 -2.46 -26.77
C MET A 241 3.00 -2.74 -25.55
N LEU A 242 2.39 -3.18 -24.44
CA LEU A 242 3.07 -3.47 -23.19
C LEU A 242 4.12 -4.58 -23.36
N LEU A 243 3.78 -5.63 -24.11
CA LEU A 243 4.74 -6.70 -24.44
C LEU A 243 5.93 -6.16 -25.27
N MET A 244 5.67 -5.29 -26.27
CA MET A 244 6.74 -4.66 -27.06
C MET A 244 7.63 -3.73 -26.22
N MET A 245 7.10 -3.14 -25.15
CA MET A 245 7.85 -2.32 -24.19
C MET A 245 8.70 -3.16 -23.23
N GLY A 246 8.63 -4.50 -23.30
CA GLY A 246 9.41 -5.42 -22.47
C GLY A 246 8.76 -5.78 -21.15
N ALA A 247 7.45 -5.55 -20.97
CA ALA A 247 6.72 -6.03 -19.79
C ALA A 247 6.39 -7.52 -19.93
N ASP A 248 6.53 -8.27 -18.82
CA ASP A 248 6.19 -9.69 -18.74
C ASP A 248 4.78 -9.91 -18.16
N VAL A 249 4.38 -9.07 -17.22
CA VAL A 249 3.08 -9.12 -16.54
C VAL A 249 2.51 -7.72 -16.34
N THR A 250 1.18 -7.61 -16.32
CA THR A 250 0.45 -6.35 -16.11
C THR A 250 -0.52 -6.43 -14.94
N GLY A 251 -0.61 -5.37 -14.14
CA GLY A 251 -1.55 -5.30 -13.02
C GLY A 251 -2.01 -3.88 -12.71
N LYS A 252 -2.83 -3.77 -11.66
CA LYS A 252 -3.60 -2.59 -11.28
C LYS A 252 -3.41 -2.26 -9.80
#